data_AF-A0A1Z5JLH2-F1
#
_entry.id   AF-A0A1Z5JLH2-F1
#
_cell.length_a   1.000
_cell.length_b   1.000
_cell.length_c   1.000
_cell.angle_alpha   90.00
_cell.angle_beta   90.00
_cell.angle_gamma   90.00
#
_symmetry.space_group_name_H-M   'P 1'
#
loop_
_entity.id
_entity.type
_entity.pdbx_description
1 polymer ?
#
loop_
_entity_poly.entity_id
_entity_poly.type
_entity_poly.pdbx_seq_one_letter_code
_entity_poly.pdbx_strand_id
1 'polypeptide(L)'
;MNAPFVEPHPLRRLGSSFNIESSSFPLLLAFYQAPRQRHRWQEPQQHLTHKQWGDIFFDLFYVAAAYNLGIVLQQDPTTTEILYFLGYFLPLQSLWMLQLLRDGRFLFATGTFYESVLSTLRFVTVACAVLHIRPSPSSMDLFWFCVAIAMGLLWHGISCLEIMYCQRYCPQNQLKTNEKEVEQEIVEEEEEVDPKEEEDEIDPPLSHQRVVGLEPAAWDTAVTTLHIIGVPFGLVVAAVIYAGRQKFTNIRRRLESNEEEEEEEEEDPVVMYLLLASSLWIILYHAVRQFINDFIFQRDHKRSVVPINVEYAIHRYGEWIMLMLGETVLSLLIVDPVHHADYYITFFAGVLSIIMVEYLHFLSQPHDPDHHALRRNIYGAILHTTTMMFYSASLIVLGASYKMLLYELVYEHNDRHGEYHQNTRSVLGTVFFQRTLAGATSDALDTEDRQKRIAILFSGSMAIVWICLDILILAHHGWKDLWATWKVSSSPALVGMAQMGRWSILIWFLSLPQYVTEPKMLSLLGVIGLLGQIVIQMIIYSLCPKNPAHKEEEEINRVLEYANARLRVIKSNGA
;
A
#
# COMPACT_ATOMS: atom_id res chain seq x y z
N MET A 1 51.06 -22.06 2.67
CA MET A 1 49.83 -21.32 2.31
C MET A 1 48.65 -22.14 2.80
N ASN A 2 48.14 -21.82 3.98
CA ASN A 2 47.02 -22.54 4.58
C ASN A 2 45.74 -21.84 4.12
N ALA A 3 44.91 -22.55 3.36
CA ALA A 3 43.60 -22.04 2.96
C ALA A 3 42.75 -21.77 4.22
N PRO A 4 42.06 -20.62 4.31
CA PRO A 4 41.19 -20.33 5.43
C PRO A 4 40.05 -21.35 5.48
N PHE A 5 39.86 -21.92 6.66
CA PHE A 5 38.77 -22.83 6.98
C PHE A 5 37.45 -22.08 6.76
N VAL A 6 36.75 -22.37 5.66
CA VAL A 6 35.42 -21.83 5.39
C VAL A 6 34.46 -22.52 6.35
N GLU A 7 34.01 -21.80 7.38
CA GLU A 7 32.97 -22.29 8.28
C GLU A 7 31.74 -22.70 7.45
N PRO A 8 31.17 -23.90 7.68
CA PRO A 8 29.98 -24.33 6.97
C PRO A 8 28.84 -23.35 7.27
N HIS A 9 28.22 -22.83 6.20
CA HIS A 9 27.09 -21.89 6.22
C HIS A 9 26.10 -22.22 7.36
N PRO A 10 25.73 -21.24 8.22
CA PRO A 10 24.86 -21.47 9.39
C PRO A 10 23.46 -22.00 9.04
N LEU A 11 23.07 -22.00 7.77
CA LEU A 11 21.80 -22.56 7.30
C LEU A 11 21.71 -24.09 7.45
N ARG A 12 22.82 -24.81 7.69
CA ARG A 12 22.78 -26.27 7.92
C ARG A 12 22.52 -26.69 9.37
N ARG A 13 22.64 -25.78 10.35
CA ARG A 13 22.43 -26.10 11.78
C ARG A 13 21.00 -25.96 12.28
N LEU A 14 20.13 -25.24 11.57
CA LEU A 14 18.70 -25.15 11.95
C LEU A 14 17.86 -26.34 11.43
N GLY A 15 18.44 -27.20 10.60
CA GLY A 15 17.76 -28.41 10.09
C GLY A 15 18.03 -29.68 10.90
N SER A 16 19.00 -29.71 11.81
CA SER A 16 19.46 -30.96 12.42
C SER A 16 18.80 -31.33 13.76
N SER A 17 17.98 -30.46 14.35
CA SER A 17 17.26 -30.75 15.60
C SER A 17 15.81 -31.20 15.41
N PHE A 18 15.32 -31.30 14.17
CA PHE A 18 13.98 -31.79 13.84
C PHE A 18 14.03 -32.95 12.84
N ASN A 19 14.89 -33.94 13.09
CA ASN A 19 14.74 -35.26 12.50
C ASN A 19 13.61 -35.99 13.23
N ILE A 20 12.37 -35.57 13.00
CA ILE A 20 11.26 -36.51 13.12
C ILE A 20 11.48 -37.48 11.95
N GLU A 21 11.85 -38.72 12.25
CA GLU A 21 11.91 -39.82 11.28
C GLU A 21 10.49 -40.10 10.75
N SER A 22 9.94 -39.20 9.94
CA SER A 22 8.65 -39.35 9.25
C SER A 22 8.88 -39.86 7.84
N SER A 23 9.57 -41.00 7.71
CA SER A 23 9.74 -41.71 6.44
C SER A 23 8.41 -42.20 5.82
N SER A 24 7.29 -42.08 6.54
CA SER A 24 6.00 -42.67 6.18
C SER A 24 5.02 -41.74 5.43
N PHE A 25 5.23 -40.41 5.35
CA PHE A 25 4.26 -39.50 4.69
C PHE A 25 4.85 -38.36 3.83
N PRO A 26 5.82 -38.62 2.93
CA PRO A 26 6.38 -37.57 2.06
C PRO A 26 5.34 -36.93 1.14
N LEU A 27 4.29 -37.67 0.73
CA LEU A 27 3.25 -37.17 -0.18
C LEU A 27 2.33 -36.14 0.48
N LEU A 28 1.99 -36.30 1.75
CA LEU A 28 1.10 -35.36 2.45
C LEU A 28 1.81 -34.02 2.67
N LEU A 29 3.08 -34.06 3.07
CA LEU A 29 3.94 -32.87 3.21
C LEU A 29 4.16 -32.14 1.88
N ALA A 30 4.27 -32.88 0.76
CA ALA A 30 4.34 -32.27 -0.57
C ALA A 30 3.00 -31.63 -0.99
N PHE A 31 1.87 -32.16 -0.53
CA PHE A 31 0.55 -31.62 -0.87
C PHE A 31 0.20 -30.38 -0.06
N TYR A 32 0.41 -30.43 1.26
CA TYR A 32 -0.05 -29.41 2.19
C TYR A 32 0.87 -29.29 3.41
N GLN A 33 1.13 -28.06 3.81
CA GLN A 33 1.81 -27.76 5.07
C GLN A 33 1.13 -26.57 5.73
N ALA A 34 0.74 -26.75 6.99
CA ALA A 34 0.06 -25.74 7.77
C ALA A 34 0.85 -24.42 7.82
N PRO A 35 0.18 -23.26 7.66
CA PRO A 35 0.79 -21.95 7.80
C PRO A 35 1.44 -21.82 9.18
N ARG A 36 2.66 -21.28 9.22
CA ARG A 36 3.39 -21.01 10.46
C ARG A 36 3.36 -19.52 10.74
N GLN A 37 3.28 -19.13 12.01
CA GLN A 37 3.44 -17.73 12.36
C GLN A 37 4.86 -17.26 12.01
N ARG A 38 4.97 -16.11 11.33
CA ARG A 38 6.25 -15.54 10.88
C ARG A 38 7.05 -14.94 12.02
N HIS A 39 6.37 -14.25 12.93
CA HIS A 39 7.01 -13.51 14.01
C HIS A 39 6.17 -13.62 15.28
N ARG A 40 6.79 -13.78 16.44
CA ARG A 40 6.12 -13.70 17.74
C ARG A 40 6.44 -12.39 18.43
N TRP A 41 5.56 -11.98 19.34
CA TRP A 41 5.84 -10.84 20.20
C TRP A 41 7.12 -11.09 21.00
N GLN A 42 7.91 -10.04 21.21
CA GLN A 42 9.17 -10.03 21.99
C GLN A 42 10.35 -10.83 21.42
N GLU A 43 10.13 -11.70 20.43
CA GLU A 43 11.25 -12.30 19.70
C GLU A 43 11.95 -11.21 18.87
N PRO A 44 13.29 -11.19 18.77
CA PRO A 44 13.97 -10.31 17.84
C PRO A 44 13.48 -10.59 16.43
N GLN A 45 13.31 -9.54 15.62
CA GLN A 45 12.85 -9.70 14.25
C GLN A 45 13.87 -10.54 13.49
N GLN A 46 13.41 -11.68 12.95
CA GLN A 46 14.22 -12.47 12.05
C GLN A 46 14.31 -11.69 10.74
N HIS A 47 15.51 -11.21 10.44
CA HIS A 47 15.80 -10.60 9.15
C HIS A 47 15.44 -11.59 8.04
N LEU A 48 14.54 -11.20 7.16
CA LEU A 48 13.99 -12.11 6.17
C LEU A 48 15.02 -12.36 5.06
N THR A 49 15.22 -13.63 4.73
CA THR A 49 16.05 -14.04 3.60
C THR A 49 15.27 -13.90 2.30
N HIS A 50 15.61 -12.86 1.52
CA HIS A 50 15.29 -12.60 0.11
C HIS A 50 13.81 -12.61 -0.33
N LYS A 51 13.44 -11.62 -1.16
CA LYS A 51 12.11 -11.52 -1.78
C LYS A 51 11.79 -12.77 -2.62
N GLN A 52 10.56 -13.28 -2.52
CA GLN A 52 10.11 -14.37 -3.39
C GLN A 52 9.80 -13.80 -4.78
N TRP A 53 10.25 -14.47 -5.84
CA TRP A 53 9.97 -14.07 -7.22
C TRP A 53 8.47 -13.95 -7.52
N GLY A 54 7.64 -14.74 -6.82
CA GLY A 54 6.18 -14.66 -6.89
C GLY A 54 5.63 -13.29 -6.49
N ASP A 55 6.22 -12.62 -5.51
CA ASP A 55 5.78 -11.29 -5.06
C ASP A 55 6.07 -10.23 -6.14
N ILE A 56 7.25 -10.29 -6.75
CA ILE A 56 7.63 -9.39 -7.86
C ILE A 56 6.70 -9.61 -9.06
N PHE A 57 6.40 -10.87 -9.39
CA PHE A 57 5.50 -11.18 -10.49
C PHE A 57 4.07 -10.70 -10.20
N PHE A 58 3.60 -10.84 -8.96
CA PHE A 58 2.29 -10.36 -8.53
C PHE A 58 2.16 -8.84 -8.66
N ASP A 59 3.22 -8.11 -8.31
CA ASP A 59 3.31 -6.65 -8.42
C ASP A 59 3.09 -6.15 -9.86
N LEU A 60 3.49 -6.92 -10.89
CA LEU A 60 3.30 -6.53 -12.29
C LEU A 60 1.83 -6.35 -12.69
N PHE A 61 0.91 -7.12 -12.09
CA PHE A 61 -0.51 -6.92 -12.35
C PHE A 61 -1.00 -5.56 -11.84
N TYR A 62 -0.42 -5.05 -10.75
CA TYR A 62 -0.77 -3.75 -10.20
C TYR A 62 -0.15 -2.60 -10.99
N VAL A 63 1.00 -2.81 -11.65
CA VAL A 63 1.52 -1.86 -12.64
C VAL A 63 0.54 -1.74 -13.81
N ALA A 64 0.10 -2.88 -14.36
CA ALA A 64 -0.91 -2.87 -15.42
C ALA A 64 -2.25 -2.25 -14.96
N ALA A 65 -2.64 -2.47 -13.70
CA ALA A 65 -3.80 -1.82 -13.11
C ALA A 65 -3.64 -0.29 -13.05
N ALA A 66 -2.52 0.20 -12.53
CA ALA A 66 -2.23 1.62 -12.43
C ALA A 66 -2.21 2.30 -13.81
N TYR A 67 -1.64 1.64 -14.81
CA TYR A 67 -1.68 2.07 -16.21
C TYR A 67 -3.13 2.19 -16.73
N ASN A 68 -3.94 1.14 -16.58
CA ASN A 68 -5.34 1.14 -17.03
C ASN A 68 -6.17 2.21 -16.29
N LEU A 69 -5.94 2.39 -14.99
CA LEU A 69 -6.57 3.43 -14.18
C LEU A 69 -6.17 4.84 -14.64
N GLY A 70 -4.92 5.03 -15.04
CA GLY A 70 -4.47 6.28 -15.65
C GLY A 70 -5.21 6.59 -16.96
N ILE A 71 -5.56 5.56 -17.75
CA ILE A 71 -6.36 5.70 -18.97
C ILE A 71 -7.81 6.09 -18.65
N VAL A 72 -8.42 5.51 -17.62
CA VAL A 72 -9.77 5.88 -17.16
C VAL A 72 -9.86 7.38 -16.91
N LEU A 73 -8.86 7.95 -16.25
CA LEU A 73 -8.83 9.40 -15.97
C LEU A 73 -8.62 10.27 -17.23
N GLN A 74 -7.95 9.75 -18.27
CA GLN A 74 -7.51 10.52 -19.45
C GLN A 74 -8.62 11.00 -20.38
N GLN A 75 -9.79 10.35 -20.39
CA GLN A 75 -10.83 10.67 -21.38
C GLN A 75 -11.52 12.00 -21.07
N ASP A 76 -12.07 12.13 -19.87
CA ASP A 76 -12.60 13.39 -19.36
C ASP A 76 -12.54 13.33 -17.83
N PRO A 77 -11.76 14.19 -17.14
CA PRO A 77 -11.66 14.19 -15.69
C PRO A 77 -12.92 14.76 -15.01
N THR A 78 -14.07 14.13 -15.27
CA THR A 78 -15.35 14.38 -14.60
C THR A 78 -15.36 13.75 -13.22
N THR A 79 -16.31 14.18 -12.38
CA THR A 79 -16.59 13.52 -11.10
C THR A 79 -16.96 12.04 -11.27
N THR A 80 -17.57 11.69 -12.40
CA THR A 80 -17.93 10.32 -12.76
C THR A 80 -16.69 9.48 -12.99
N GLU A 81 -15.75 9.92 -13.83
CA GLU A 81 -14.50 9.17 -14.07
C GLU A 81 -13.64 9.05 -12.80
N ILE A 82 -13.66 10.06 -11.91
CA ILE A 82 -13.02 9.96 -10.60
C ILE A 82 -13.70 8.89 -9.74
N LEU A 83 -15.03 8.79 -9.78
CA LEU A 83 -15.77 7.74 -9.08
C LEU A 83 -15.43 6.35 -9.64
N TYR A 84 -15.36 6.19 -10.96
CA TYR A 84 -14.93 4.93 -11.59
C TYR A 84 -13.49 4.57 -11.21
N PHE A 85 -12.57 5.53 -11.29
CA PHE A 85 -11.19 5.37 -10.85
C PHE A 85 -11.11 4.85 -9.40
N LEU A 86 -11.82 5.49 -8.46
CA LEU A 86 -11.83 5.07 -7.06
C LEU A 86 -12.51 3.71 -6.86
N GLY A 87 -13.61 3.45 -7.59
CA GLY A 87 -14.34 2.19 -7.57
C GLY A 87 -13.52 1.00 -8.07
N TYR A 88 -12.59 1.21 -8.99
CA TYR A 88 -11.62 0.21 -9.42
C TYR A 88 -10.40 0.09 -8.50
N PHE A 89 -9.83 1.23 -8.12
CA PHE A 89 -8.56 1.27 -7.39
C PHE A 89 -8.68 0.72 -5.97
N LEU A 90 -9.68 1.15 -5.19
CA LEU A 90 -9.76 0.78 -3.77
C LEU A 90 -10.00 -0.72 -3.53
N PRO A 91 -10.84 -1.43 -4.30
CA PRO A 91 -10.96 -2.88 -4.14
C PRO A 91 -9.67 -3.63 -4.50
N LEU A 92 -8.99 -3.22 -5.57
CA LEU A 92 -7.71 -3.84 -5.96
C LEU A 92 -6.63 -3.63 -4.91
N GLN A 93 -6.51 -2.40 -4.41
CA GLN A 93 -5.62 -2.10 -3.32
C GLN A 93 -5.99 -2.87 -2.05
N SER A 94 -7.28 -3.04 -1.75
CA SER A 94 -7.73 -3.86 -0.63
C SER A 94 -7.25 -5.30 -0.78
N LEU A 95 -7.33 -5.90 -1.96
CA LEU A 95 -6.78 -7.25 -2.20
C LEU A 95 -5.27 -7.30 -1.97
N TRP A 96 -4.52 -6.30 -2.44
CA TRP A 96 -3.07 -6.21 -2.22
C TRP A 96 -2.73 -6.09 -0.72
N MET A 97 -3.47 -5.25 0.00
CA MET A 97 -3.32 -5.04 1.44
C MET A 97 -3.64 -6.30 2.24
N LEU A 98 -4.72 -7.01 1.90
CA LEU A 98 -5.09 -8.27 2.54
C LEU A 98 -4.01 -9.34 2.32
N GLN A 99 -3.42 -9.39 1.13
CA GLN A 99 -2.28 -10.25 0.83
C GLN A 99 -1.05 -9.87 1.66
N LEU A 100 -0.70 -8.57 1.74
CA LEU A 100 0.39 -8.07 2.57
C LEU A 100 0.22 -8.44 4.05
N LEU A 101 -0.98 -8.25 4.59
CA LEU A 101 -1.32 -8.56 5.97
C LEU A 101 -1.23 -10.06 6.26
N ARG A 102 -1.56 -10.89 5.28
CA ARG A 102 -1.44 -12.36 5.35
C ARG A 102 0.03 -12.76 5.40
N ASP A 103 0.81 -12.32 4.41
CA ASP A 103 2.20 -12.73 4.27
C ASP A 103 3.08 -12.13 5.38
N GLY A 104 2.78 -10.92 5.84
CA GLY A 104 3.50 -10.29 6.95
C GLY A 104 3.32 -11.00 8.30
N ARG A 105 2.26 -11.80 8.47
CA ARG A 105 1.97 -12.53 9.72
C ARG A 105 2.32 -14.02 9.64
N PHE A 106 2.22 -14.62 8.46
CA PHE A 106 2.35 -16.05 8.28
C PHE A 106 3.39 -16.41 7.22
N LEU A 107 4.08 -17.52 7.47
CA LEU A 107 4.95 -18.22 6.54
C LEU A 107 4.18 -19.41 5.99
N PHE A 108 3.94 -19.38 4.70
CA PHE A 108 3.40 -20.50 3.95
C PHE A 108 4.55 -21.31 3.37
N ALA A 109 4.44 -22.63 3.39
CA ALA A 109 5.48 -23.49 2.86
C ALA A 109 5.52 -23.37 1.34
N THR A 110 6.59 -22.76 0.83
CA THR A 110 6.84 -22.71 -0.60
C THR A 110 7.07 -24.13 -1.13
N GLY A 111 6.50 -24.41 -2.30
CA GLY A 111 6.65 -25.71 -2.97
C GLY A 111 5.58 -26.75 -2.62
N THR A 112 4.62 -26.44 -1.74
CA THR A 112 3.43 -27.30 -1.59
C THR A 112 2.47 -27.11 -2.76
N PHE A 113 1.80 -28.19 -3.17
CA PHE A 113 0.83 -28.14 -4.26
C PHE A 113 -0.34 -27.20 -3.93
N TYR A 114 -0.87 -27.27 -2.70
CA TYR A 114 -1.99 -26.43 -2.25
C TYR A 114 -1.69 -24.93 -2.37
N GLU A 115 -0.56 -24.46 -1.82
CA GLU A 115 -0.18 -23.04 -1.89
C GLU A 115 0.08 -22.58 -3.31
N SER A 116 0.65 -23.44 -4.15
CA SER A 116 0.91 -23.14 -5.56
C SER A 116 -0.41 -22.94 -6.33
N VAL A 117 -1.40 -23.80 -6.10
CA VAL A 117 -2.74 -23.67 -6.70
C VAL A 117 -3.42 -22.40 -6.19
N LEU A 118 -3.44 -22.17 -4.88
CA LEU A 118 -4.10 -21.01 -4.30
C LEU A 118 -3.47 -19.69 -4.76
N SER A 119 -2.14 -19.62 -4.82
CA SER A 119 -1.42 -18.45 -5.35
C SER A 119 -1.73 -18.22 -6.83
N THR A 120 -1.78 -19.29 -7.63
CA THR A 120 -2.16 -19.20 -9.06
C THR A 120 -3.58 -18.67 -9.22
N LEU A 121 -4.53 -19.16 -8.42
CA LEU A 121 -5.92 -18.70 -8.44
C LEU A 121 -6.02 -17.21 -8.09
N ARG A 122 -5.23 -16.73 -7.11
CA ARG A 122 -5.18 -15.30 -6.79
C ARG A 122 -4.62 -14.47 -7.94
N PHE A 123 -3.54 -14.94 -8.59
CA PHE A 123 -2.96 -14.23 -9.73
C PHE A 123 -3.94 -14.13 -10.89
N VAL A 124 -4.62 -15.23 -11.24
CA VAL A 124 -5.66 -15.24 -12.28
C VAL A 124 -6.80 -14.30 -11.92
N THR A 125 -7.18 -14.25 -10.64
CA THR A 125 -8.26 -13.38 -10.17
C THR A 125 -7.89 -11.90 -10.30
N VAL A 126 -6.69 -11.49 -9.85
CA VAL A 126 -6.23 -10.11 -10.01
C VAL A 126 -6.04 -9.76 -11.49
N ALA A 127 -5.45 -10.65 -12.28
CA ALA A 127 -5.31 -10.46 -13.73
C ALA A 127 -6.67 -10.25 -14.42
N CYS A 128 -7.68 -11.04 -14.03
CA CYS A 128 -9.05 -10.89 -14.54
C CYS A 128 -9.65 -9.53 -14.15
N ALA A 129 -9.49 -9.09 -12.90
CA ALA A 129 -9.95 -7.76 -12.49
C ALA A 129 -9.26 -6.66 -13.33
N VAL A 130 -7.94 -6.72 -13.47
CA VAL A 130 -7.16 -5.72 -14.23
C VAL A 130 -7.54 -5.66 -15.71
N LEU A 131 -7.82 -6.81 -16.33
CA LEU A 131 -8.23 -6.91 -17.73
C LEU A 131 -9.55 -6.17 -18.04
N HIS A 132 -10.42 -6.04 -17.04
CA HIS A 132 -11.73 -5.42 -17.17
C HIS A 132 -11.76 -3.96 -16.67
N ILE A 133 -10.62 -3.38 -16.31
CA ILE A 133 -10.52 -1.93 -16.11
C ILE A 133 -10.49 -1.26 -17.47
N ARG A 134 -11.55 -0.53 -17.79
CA ARG A 134 -11.68 0.23 -19.04
C ARG A 134 -12.28 1.59 -18.78
N PRO A 135 -11.92 2.61 -19.58
CA PRO A 135 -12.70 3.83 -19.62
C PRO A 135 -14.08 3.54 -20.23
N SER A 136 -15.14 4.17 -19.70
CA SER A 136 -16.53 3.90 -20.09
C SER A 136 -16.85 2.39 -20.17
N PRO A 137 -16.74 1.69 -19.03
CA PRO A 137 -16.72 0.24 -19.00
C PRO A 137 -18.09 -0.36 -19.28
N SER A 138 -18.20 -1.24 -20.28
CA SER A 138 -19.47 -1.90 -20.55
C SER A 138 -20.01 -2.63 -19.30
N SER A 139 -21.33 -2.79 -19.20
CA SER A 139 -21.96 -3.60 -18.14
C SER A 139 -21.33 -5.01 -17.98
N MET A 140 -20.77 -5.56 -19.07
CA MET A 140 -20.01 -6.82 -19.06
C MET A 140 -18.65 -6.70 -18.37
N ASP A 141 -17.90 -5.64 -18.66
CA ASP A 141 -16.61 -5.38 -18.03
C ASP A 141 -16.79 -5.18 -16.52
N LEU A 142 -17.77 -4.37 -16.12
CA LEU A 142 -18.15 -4.16 -14.72
C LEU A 142 -18.52 -5.46 -14.01
N PHE A 143 -19.36 -6.29 -14.65
CA PHE A 143 -19.77 -7.57 -14.10
C PHE A 143 -18.55 -8.47 -13.80
N TRP A 144 -17.65 -8.64 -14.78
CA TRP A 144 -16.48 -9.50 -14.61
C TRP A 144 -15.47 -8.93 -13.63
N PHE A 145 -15.30 -7.60 -13.58
CA PHE A 145 -14.53 -6.93 -12.55
C PHE A 145 -15.06 -7.27 -11.15
N CYS A 146 -16.37 -7.08 -10.91
CA CYS A 146 -16.99 -7.38 -9.62
C CYS A 146 -16.87 -8.87 -9.24
N VAL A 147 -17.05 -9.78 -10.21
CA VAL A 147 -16.85 -11.23 -9.98
C VAL A 147 -15.40 -11.51 -9.56
N ALA A 148 -14.42 -10.92 -10.23
CA ALA A 148 -13.01 -11.08 -9.87
C ALA A 148 -12.73 -10.55 -8.45
N ILE A 149 -13.24 -9.38 -8.08
CA ILE A 149 -13.10 -8.85 -6.71
C ILE A 149 -13.76 -9.78 -5.68
N ALA A 150 -14.97 -10.29 -5.95
CA ALA A 150 -15.66 -11.23 -5.06
C ALA A 150 -14.85 -12.52 -4.86
N MET A 151 -14.28 -13.07 -5.94
CA MET A 151 -13.42 -14.25 -5.87
C MET A 151 -12.14 -13.96 -5.09
N GLY A 152 -11.54 -12.78 -5.25
CA GLY A 152 -10.34 -12.37 -4.49
C GLY A 152 -10.60 -12.33 -2.98
N LEU A 153 -11.74 -11.75 -2.58
CA LEU A 153 -12.21 -11.74 -1.20
C LEU A 153 -12.50 -13.15 -0.68
N LEU A 154 -13.11 -14.02 -1.51
CA LEU A 154 -13.35 -15.42 -1.17
C LEU A 154 -12.04 -16.17 -0.91
N TRP A 155 -11.03 -16.03 -1.78
CA TRP A 155 -9.72 -16.66 -1.60
C TRP A 155 -9.01 -16.19 -0.33
N HIS A 156 -9.16 -14.93 0.03
CA HIS A 156 -8.67 -14.43 1.30
C HIS A 156 -9.44 -15.06 2.48
N GLY A 157 -10.76 -15.19 2.37
CA GLY A 157 -11.60 -15.86 3.37
C GLY A 157 -11.20 -17.31 3.61
N ILE A 158 -10.93 -18.06 2.54
CA ILE A 158 -10.45 -19.45 2.65
C ILE A 158 -9.14 -19.53 3.41
N SER A 159 -8.16 -18.66 3.12
CA SER A 159 -6.90 -18.64 3.89
C SER A 159 -7.08 -18.24 5.35
N CYS A 160 -8.04 -17.38 5.67
CA CYS A 160 -8.35 -17.07 7.07
C CYS A 160 -8.90 -18.29 7.80
N LEU A 161 -9.81 -19.04 7.16
CA LEU A 161 -10.34 -20.29 7.70
C LEU A 161 -9.26 -21.36 7.86
N GLU A 162 -8.32 -21.43 6.92
CA GLU A 162 -7.15 -22.31 7.00
C GLU A 162 -6.28 -21.96 8.21
N ILE A 163 -5.94 -20.68 8.39
CA ILE A 163 -5.18 -20.20 9.56
C ILE A 163 -5.91 -20.57 10.86
N MET A 164 -7.23 -20.38 10.93
CA MET A 164 -8.05 -20.78 12.09
C MET A 164 -7.95 -22.27 12.37
N TYR A 165 -8.10 -23.08 11.32
CA TYR A 165 -8.07 -24.53 11.42
C TYR A 165 -6.69 -24.99 11.91
N CYS A 166 -5.62 -24.50 11.31
CA CYS A 166 -4.27 -24.87 11.70
C CYS A 166 -3.92 -24.42 13.12
N GLN A 167 -4.33 -23.23 13.54
CA GLN A 167 -4.01 -22.74 14.88
C GLN A 167 -4.71 -23.56 15.97
N ARG A 168 -5.95 -24.01 15.73
CA ARG A 168 -6.73 -24.82 16.67
C ARG A 168 -6.31 -26.28 16.72
N TYR A 169 -5.92 -26.86 15.59
CA TYR A 169 -5.70 -28.31 15.48
C TYR A 169 -4.24 -28.73 15.30
N CYS A 170 -3.27 -27.80 15.24
CA CYS A 170 -1.86 -28.18 15.10
C CYS A 170 -1.31 -28.77 16.41
N PRO A 171 -0.90 -30.06 16.43
CA PRO A 171 -0.45 -30.76 17.63
C PRO A 171 0.75 -30.10 18.32
N GLN A 172 1.59 -29.38 17.57
CA GLN A 172 2.76 -28.68 18.11
C GLN A 172 2.40 -27.56 19.09
N ASN A 173 1.24 -26.91 18.90
CA ASN A 173 0.77 -25.91 19.85
C ASN A 173 0.25 -26.59 21.12
N GLN A 174 -0.43 -27.73 20.98
CA GLN A 174 -0.93 -28.50 22.12
C GLN A 174 0.21 -29.07 22.97
N LEU A 175 1.27 -29.59 22.35
CA LEU A 175 2.44 -30.12 23.05
C LEU A 175 3.14 -29.07 23.93
N LYS A 176 3.26 -27.83 23.44
CA LYS A 176 3.85 -26.72 24.23
C LYS A 176 2.95 -26.24 25.35
N THR A 177 1.64 -26.34 25.19
CA THR A 177 0.69 -26.06 26.28
C THR A 177 0.87 -27.10 27.39
N ASN A 178 0.94 -28.38 27.01
CA ASN A 178 1.16 -29.46 27.97
C ASN A 178 2.53 -29.34 28.68
N GLU A 179 3.61 -29.01 27.97
CA GLU A 179 4.94 -28.78 28.60
C GLU A 179 4.89 -27.65 29.63
N LYS A 180 4.18 -26.55 29.35
CA LYS A 180 4.04 -25.44 30.29
C LYS A 180 3.12 -25.76 31.47
N GLU A 181 2.04 -26.48 31.23
CA GLU A 181 1.18 -26.96 32.30
C GLU A 181 1.98 -27.84 33.26
N VAL A 182 2.83 -28.72 32.72
CA VAL A 182 3.76 -29.55 33.51
C VAL A 182 4.82 -28.69 34.24
N GLU A 183 5.45 -27.72 33.57
CA GLU A 183 6.41 -26.81 34.24
C GLU A 183 5.74 -25.99 35.35
N GLN A 184 4.50 -25.55 35.15
CA GLN A 184 3.77 -24.76 36.13
C GLN A 184 3.30 -25.62 37.32
N GLU A 185 2.90 -26.87 37.07
CA GLU A 185 2.58 -27.85 38.11
C GLU A 185 3.82 -28.20 38.96
N ILE A 186 5.01 -28.31 38.35
CA ILE A 186 6.28 -28.53 39.07
C ILE A 186 6.64 -27.32 39.96
N VAL A 187 6.45 -26.09 39.48
CA VAL A 187 6.74 -24.89 40.26
C VAL A 187 5.75 -24.72 41.42
N GLU A 188 4.46 -25.02 41.21
CA GLU A 188 3.45 -25.00 42.27
C GLU A 188 3.71 -26.08 43.33
N GLU A 189 4.25 -27.26 42.96
CA GLU A 189 4.69 -28.28 43.93
C GLU A 189 5.95 -27.87 44.71
N GLU A 190 6.90 -27.14 44.10
CA GLU A 190 8.11 -26.66 44.80
C GLU A 190 7.82 -25.50 45.78
N GLU A 191 6.79 -24.69 45.53
CA GLU A 191 6.39 -23.56 46.40
C GLU A 191 5.65 -24.01 47.68
N GLU A 192 5.22 -25.26 47.79
CA GLU A 192 4.57 -25.81 48.99
C GLU A 192 5.56 -26.25 50.09
N VAL A 193 6.87 -26.03 49.89
CA VAL A 193 7.90 -26.33 50.88
C VAL A 193 8.03 -25.17 51.89
N ASP A 194 7.57 -25.44 53.12
CA ASP A 194 7.48 -24.54 54.30
C ASP A 194 8.64 -23.51 54.41
N PRO A 195 8.40 -22.22 54.11
CA PRO A 195 9.41 -21.18 54.16
C PRO A 195 9.62 -20.75 55.61
N LYS A 196 10.52 -21.45 56.30
CA LYS A 196 11.10 -20.96 57.55
C LYS A 196 12.44 -20.32 57.26
N GLU A 197 12.47 -19.01 57.52
CA GLU A 197 13.64 -18.18 57.81
C GLU A 197 14.58 -17.90 56.61
N GLU A 198 14.33 -16.78 55.92
CA GLU A 198 15.35 -15.73 55.70
C GLU A 198 14.69 -14.48 55.10
N GLU A 199 14.50 -13.46 55.96
CA GLU A 199 14.10 -12.12 55.59
C GLU A 199 15.32 -11.39 55.01
N ASP A 200 15.49 -11.39 53.68
CA ASP A 200 16.32 -10.40 53.01
C ASP A 200 15.55 -9.80 51.83
N GLU A 201 15.36 -8.48 51.90
CA GLU A 201 14.62 -7.62 50.99
C GLU A 201 15.35 -7.53 49.63
N ILE A 202 15.20 -8.56 48.79
CA ILE A 202 15.68 -8.57 47.41
C ILE A 202 14.52 -8.15 46.52
N ASP A 203 14.69 -7.05 45.79
CA ASP A 203 13.74 -6.57 44.79
C ASP A 203 13.25 -7.75 43.92
N PRO A 204 11.91 -7.92 43.76
CA PRO A 204 11.37 -9.09 43.09
C PRO A 204 11.96 -9.18 41.68
N PRO A 205 12.55 -10.33 41.31
CA PRO A 205 13.15 -10.47 40.00
C PRO A 205 12.08 -10.21 38.94
N LEU A 206 12.44 -9.44 37.91
CA LEU A 206 11.64 -9.10 36.72
C LEU A 206 11.14 -10.33 35.91
N SER A 207 11.26 -11.54 36.46
CA SER A 207 10.95 -12.82 35.85
C SER A 207 9.58 -13.32 36.32
N HIS A 208 8.56 -13.05 35.52
CA HIS A 208 7.49 -14.00 35.14
C HIS A 208 6.45 -13.22 34.33
N GLN A 209 6.88 -12.68 33.19
CA GLN A 209 5.91 -12.18 32.22
C GLN A 209 5.23 -13.42 31.60
N ARG A 210 4.09 -13.80 32.20
CA ARG A 210 3.27 -14.98 31.85
C ARG A 210 3.14 -15.05 30.33
N VAL A 211 3.74 -16.08 29.72
CA VAL A 211 3.73 -16.28 28.27
C VAL A 211 2.28 -16.50 27.85
N VAL A 212 1.66 -15.45 27.31
CA VAL A 212 0.27 -15.46 26.87
C VAL A 212 0.09 -16.58 25.85
N GLY A 213 -0.89 -17.47 26.09
CA GLY A 213 -1.25 -18.51 25.14
C GLY A 213 -1.57 -17.92 23.76
N LEU A 214 -0.97 -18.47 22.71
CA LEU A 214 -1.13 -17.97 21.33
C LEU A 214 -2.54 -18.24 20.76
N GLU A 215 -3.27 -19.20 21.32
CA GLU A 215 -4.49 -19.77 20.74
C GLU A 215 -5.69 -18.79 20.69
N PRO A 216 -5.95 -17.97 21.73
CA PRO A 216 -7.04 -16.99 21.67
C PRO A 216 -6.78 -15.86 20.66
N ALA A 217 -5.53 -15.40 20.54
CA ALA A 217 -5.15 -14.29 19.66
C ALA A 217 -5.35 -14.63 18.18
N ALA A 218 -4.91 -15.82 17.83
CA ALA A 218 -5.09 -16.51 16.57
C ALA A 218 -6.57 -16.52 16.12
N TRP A 219 -7.42 -17.07 16.99
CA TRP A 219 -8.85 -17.19 16.74
C TRP A 219 -9.54 -15.83 16.59
N ASP A 220 -9.28 -14.89 17.52
CA ASP A 220 -9.85 -13.55 17.47
C ASP A 220 -9.42 -12.79 16.20
N THR A 221 -8.17 -12.97 15.77
CA THR A 221 -7.65 -12.36 14.53
C THR A 221 -8.45 -12.87 13.33
N ALA A 222 -8.66 -14.17 13.23
CA ALA A 222 -9.25 -14.75 12.05
C ALA A 222 -10.79 -14.68 12.00
N VAL A 223 -11.48 -14.80 13.14
CA VAL A 223 -12.91 -14.47 13.24
C VAL A 223 -13.14 -13.03 12.80
N THR A 224 -12.26 -12.13 13.23
CA THR A 224 -12.36 -10.75 12.81
C THR A 224 -12.12 -10.60 11.32
N THR A 225 -11.11 -11.28 10.79
CA THR A 225 -10.82 -11.21 9.37
C THR A 225 -12.01 -11.73 8.54
N LEU A 226 -12.74 -12.73 9.04
CA LEU A 226 -13.98 -13.20 8.43
C LEU A 226 -15.09 -12.13 8.43
N HIS A 227 -15.23 -11.34 9.51
CA HIS A 227 -16.17 -10.22 9.54
C HIS A 227 -15.74 -9.07 8.62
N ILE A 228 -14.44 -8.79 8.56
CA ILE A 228 -13.85 -7.81 7.63
C ILE A 228 -14.17 -8.20 6.18
N ILE A 229 -14.15 -9.48 5.85
CA ILE A 229 -14.41 -9.97 4.49
C ILE A 229 -15.92 -10.11 4.22
N GLY A 230 -16.70 -10.54 5.20
CA GLY A 230 -18.10 -10.94 4.99
C GLY A 230 -19.00 -9.83 4.46
N VAL A 231 -18.90 -8.62 5.03
CA VAL A 231 -19.71 -7.47 4.57
C VAL A 231 -19.25 -6.95 3.20
N PRO A 232 -17.95 -6.68 2.94
CA PRO A 232 -17.48 -6.33 1.61
C PRO A 232 -17.82 -7.39 0.58
N PHE A 233 -17.69 -8.67 0.90
CA PHE A 233 -18.10 -9.76 0.02
C PHE A 233 -19.59 -9.67 -0.31
N GLY A 234 -20.46 -9.47 0.68
CA GLY A 234 -21.89 -9.26 0.46
C GLY A 234 -22.20 -8.04 -0.43
N LEU A 235 -21.51 -6.92 -0.23
CA LEU A 235 -21.65 -5.70 -1.04
C LEU A 235 -21.17 -5.91 -2.48
N VAL A 236 -20.04 -6.59 -2.67
CA VAL A 236 -19.53 -6.92 -4.01
C VAL A 236 -20.45 -7.92 -4.70
N VAL A 237 -20.99 -8.92 -3.99
CA VAL A 237 -22.02 -9.84 -4.54
C VAL A 237 -23.27 -9.08 -4.95
N ALA A 238 -23.72 -8.09 -4.15
CA ALA A 238 -24.82 -7.22 -4.53
C ALA A 238 -24.49 -6.42 -5.81
N ALA A 239 -23.26 -5.93 -5.96
CA ALA A 239 -22.79 -5.27 -7.18
C ALA A 239 -22.80 -6.22 -8.40
N VAL A 240 -22.37 -7.47 -8.24
CA VAL A 240 -22.44 -8.51 -9.27
C VAL A 240 -23.89 -8.76 -9.70
N ILE A 241 -24.80 -8.92 -8.75
CA ILE A 241 -26.23 -9.14 -9.03
C ILE A 241 -26.82 -7.93 -9.75
N TYR A 242 -26.47 -6.72 -9.33
CA TYR A 242 -26.93 -5.48 -9.93
C TYR A 242 -26.46 -5.34 -11.38
N ALA A 243 -25.15 -5.48 -11.62
CA ALA A 243 -24.56 -5.42 -12.96
C ALA A 243 -25.15 -6.51 -13.89
N GLY A 244 -25.33 -7.73 -13.38
CA GLY A 244 -25.96 -8.81 -14.13
C GLY A 244 -27.41 -8.54 -14.49
N ARG A 245 -28.19 -7.91 -13.59
CA ARG A 245 -29.58 -7.52 -13.84
C ARG A 245 -29.66 -6.42 -14.90
N GLN A 246 -28.84 -5.38 -14.78
CA GLN A 246 -28.77 -4.28 -15.75
C GLN A 246 -28.46 -4.81 -17.16
N LYS A 247 -27.47 -5.70 -17.28
CA LYS A 247 -27.17 -6.36 -18.55
C LYS A 247 -28.38 -7.11 -19.13
N PHE A 248 -29.07 -7.91 -18.31
CA PHE A 248 -30.22 -8.68 -18.78
C PHE A 248 -31.37 -7.76 -19.22
N THR A 249 -31.62 -6.67 -18.51
CA THR A 249 -32.64 -5.68 -18.90
C THR A 249 -32.27 -4.98 -20.20
N ASN A 250 -31.00 -4.66 -20.43
CA ASN A 250 -30.56 -3.98 -21.64
C ASN A 250 -30.63 -4.91 -22.86
N ILE A 251 -30.22 -6.18 -22.72
CA ILE A 251 -30.41 -7.20 -23.76
C ILE A 251 -31.91 -7.35 -24.10
N ARG A 252 -32.77 -7.39 -23.07
CA ARG A 252 -34.21 -7.49 -23.28
C ARG A 252 -34.77 -6.28 -24.01
N ARG A 253 -34.40 -5.06 -23.64
CA ARG A 253 -34.82 -3.83 -24.32
C ARG A 253 -34.38 -3.82 -25.78
N ARG A 254 -33.14 -4.20 -26.08
CA ARG A 254 -32.62 -4.31 -27.46
C ARG A 254 -33.40 -5.32 -28.31
N LEU A 255 -33.83 -6.43 -27.70
CA LEU A 255 -34.69 -7.40 -28.38
C LEU A 255 -36.12 -6.90 -28.60
N GLU A 256 -36.61 -6.00 -27.74
CA GLU A 256 -37.97 -5.44 -27.81
C GLU A 256 -38.06 -4.20 -28.73
N SER A 257 -37.01 -3.36 -28.80
CA SER A 257 -37.06 -2.11 -29.56
C SER A 257 -37.00 -2.31 -31.07
N ASN A 258 -36.45 -3.41 -31.59
CA ASN A 258 -36.24 -3.68 -33.03
C ASN A 258 -35.49 -2.57 -33.80
N GLU A 259 -35.11 -1.50 -33.12
CA GLU A 259 -34.30 -0.39 -33.59
C GLU A 259 -32.85 -0.69 -33.21
N GLU A 260 -31.98 -0.69 -34.22
CA GLU A 260 -30.52 -0.79 -34.07
C GLU A 260 -29.90 0.53 -33.61
N GLU A 261 -30.70 1.52 -33.21
CA GLU A 261 -30.15 2.77 -32.67
C GLU A 261 -29.49 2.47 -31.32
N GLU A 262 -28.15 2.52 -31.32
CA GLU A 262 -27.33 2.55 -30.11
C GLU A 262 -27.61 3.84 -29.36
N GLU A 263 -28.69 3.88 -28.58
CA GLU A 263 -28.83 4.88 -27.52
C GLU A 263 -27.63 4.73 -26.58
N GLU A 264 -26.91 5.84 -26.36
CA GLU A 264 -25.91 5.93 -25.29
C GLU A 264 -26.61 5.68 -23.96
N GLU A 265 -26.59 4.44 -23.50
CA GLU A 265 -27.14 4.06 -22.21
C GLU A 265 -26.32 4.74 -21.11
N GLU A 266 -26.90 5.74 -20.46
CA GLU A 266 -26.32 6.38 -19.28
C GLU A 266 -26.11 5.29 -18.20
N GLU A 267 -24.85 4.91 -17.98
CA GLU A 267 -24.51 3.85 -17.04
C GLU A 267 -24.76 4.30 -15.60
N ASP A 268 -25.57 3.53 -14.88
CA ASP A 268 -25.90 3.83 -13.49
C ASP A 268 -24.68 3.60 -12.57
N PRO A 269 -24.18 4.64 -11.88
CA PRO A 269 -23.00 4.57 -11.02
C PRO A 269 -23.18 3.72 -9.74
N VAL A 270 -24.36 3.14 -9.50
CA VAL A 270 -24.65 2.26 -8.34
C VAL A 270 -23.60 1.17 -8.14
N VAL A 271 -23.10 0.54 -9.21
CA VAL A 271 -22.05 -0.51 -9.09
C VAL A 271 -20.78 0.06 -8.44
N MET A 272 -20.35 1.24 -8.86
CA MET A 272 -19.16 1.90 -8.30
C MET A 272 -19.37 2.31 -6.85
N TYR A 273 -20.55 2.80 -6.48
CA TYR A 273 -20.86 3.11 -5.08
C TYR A 273 -20.82 1.87 -4.19
N LEU A 274 -21.29 0.71 -4.67
CA LEU A 274 -21.22 -0.55 -3.92
C LEU A 274 -19.77 -1.02 -3.74
N LEU A 275 -18.95 -0.92 -4.79
CA LEU A 275 -17.51 -1.24 -4.71
C LEU A 275 -16.76 -0.29 -3.75
N LEU A 276 -17.05 1.01 -3.82
CA LEU A 276 -16.50 2.01 -2.92
C LEU A 276 -16.89 1.73 -1.47
N ALA A 277 -18.18 1.50 -1.22
CA ALA A 277 -18.70 1.17 0.11
C ALA A 277 -18.05 -0.11 0.67
N SER A 278 -17.81 -1.12 -0.17
CA SER A 278 -17.14 -2.36 0.23
C SER A 278 -15.70 -2.11 0.72
N SER A 279 -14.95 -1.22 0.06
CA SER A 279 -13.57 -0.90 0.43
C SER A 279 -13.52 0.01 1.67
N LEU A 280 -14.40 1.01 1.74
CA LEU A 280 -14.52 1.89 2.89
C LEU A 280 -14.97 1.13 4.14
N TRP A 281 -15.78 0.09 3.99
CA TRP A 281 -16.17 -0.77 5.10
C TRP A 281 -14.95 -1.45 5.75
N ILE A 282 -13.97 -1.92 4.96
CA ILE A 282 -12.76 -2.56 5.50
C ILE A 282 -12.04 -1.57 6.45
N ILE A 283 -11.86 -0.33 5.99
CA ILE A 283 -11.20 0.73 6.77
C ILE A 283 -12.02 1.06 8.04
N LEU A 284 -13.32 1.32 7.86
CA LEU A 284 -14.23 1.69 8.95
C LEU A 284 -14.31 0.58 10.01
N TYR A 285 -14.43 -0.67 9.57
CA TYR A 285 -14.50 -1.81 10.46
C TYR A 285 -13.23 -1.94 11.31
N HIS A 286 -12.05 -1.79 10.70
CA HIS A 286 -10.79 -1.80 11.44
C HIS A 286 -10.72 -0.69 12.51
N ALA A 287 -11.12 0.53 12.14
CA ALA A 287 -11.15 1.66 13.06
C ALA A 287 -12.16 1.45 14.22
N VAL A 288 -13.40 1.06 13.90
CA VAL A 288 -14.47 0.84 14.89
C VAL A 288 -14.14 -0.32 15.81
N ARG A 289 -13.67 -1.45 15.28
CA ARG A 289 -13.27 -2.59 16.12
C ARG A 289 -12.15 -2.19 17.08
N GLN A 290 -11.16 -1.45 16.59
CA GLN A 290 -10.05 -1.05 17.44
C GLN A 290 -10.51 -0.11 18.54
N PHE A 291 -11.35 0.85 18.20
CA PHE A 291 -11.98 1.74 19.17
C PHE A 291 -12.77 0.96 20.23
N ILE A 292 -13.58 -0.02 19.83
CA ILE A 292 -14.34 -0.89 20.75
C ILE A 292 -13.41 -1.69 21.67
N ASN A 293 -12.36 -2.30 21.12
CA ASN A 293 -11.42 -3.11 21.90
C ASN A 293 -10.68 -2.28 22.96
N ASP A 294 -10.25 -1.07 22.61
CA ASP A 294 -9.49 -0.20 23.51
C ASP A 294 -10.41 0.49 24.53
N PHE A 295 -11.55 1.02 24.09
CA PHE A 295 -12.42 1.82 24.95
C PHE A 295 -13.34 0.96 25.82
N ILE A 296 -13.95 -0.09 25.26
CA ILE A 296 -14.96 -0.90 25.95
C ILE A 296 -14.30 -2.05 26.71
N PHE A 297 -13.40 -2.79 26.04
CA PHE A 297 -12.86 -4.01 26.62
C PHE A 297 -11.52 -3.83 27.34
N GLN A 298 -10.82 -2.69 27.15
CA GLN A 298 -9.48 -2.43 27.67
C GLN A 298 -8.52 -3.62 27.47
N ARG A 299 -8.69 -4.35 26.36
CA ARG A 299 -7.92 -5.56 26.10
C ARG A 299 -6.55 -5.17 25.58
N ASP A 300 -5.52 -5.80 26.13
CA ASP A 300 -4.18 -5.71 25.55
C ASP A 300 -4.20 -6.31 24.13
N HIS A 301 -4.03 -5.45 23.12
CA HIS A 301 -4.05 -5.80 21.70
C HIS A 301 -3.06 -6.94 21.36
N LYS A 302 -1.95 -7.05 22.11
CA LYS A 302 -0.97 -8.12 21.92
C LYS A 302 -1.55 -9.52 22.17
N ARG A 303 -2.62 -9.62 22.96
CA ARG A 303 -3.33 -10.87 23.25
C ARG A 303 -4.38 -11.25 22.21
N SER A 304 -4.75 -10.35 21.32
CA SER A 304 -5.85 -10.55 20.36
C SER A 304 -5.38 -10.51 18.90
N VAL A 305 -4.13 -10.15 18.66
CA VAL A 305 -3.59 -9.93 17.31
C VAL A 305 -2.24 -10.63 17.14
N VAL A 306 -2.11 -11.38 16.04
CA VAL A 306 -0.82 -11.90 15.57
C VAL A 306 0.03 -10.73 15.03
N PRO A 307 1.27 -10.52 15.55
CA PRO A 307 2.09 -9.40 15.13
C PRO A 307 2.46 -9.54 13.66
N ILE A 308 2.40 -8.41 12.96
CA ILE A 308 2.95 -8.30 11.60
C ILE A 308 4.47 -8.11 11.70
N ASN A 309 5.22 -8.78 10.82
CA ASN A 309 6.62 -8.45 10.61
C ASN A 309 6.69 -7.05 9.98
N VAL A 310 7.12 -6.07 10.77
CA VAL A 310 7.10 -4.65 10.39
C VAL A 310 8.13 -4.36 9.32
N GLU A 311 9.34 -4.92 9.40
CA GLU A 311 10.38 -4.79 8.37
C GLU A 311 9.88 -5.26 7.00
N TYR A 312 9.23 -6.43 6.95
CA TYR A 312 8.59 -6.93 5.74
C TYR A 312 7.52 -5.98 5.21
N ALA A 313 6.67 -5.46 6.10
CA ALA A 313 5.59 -4.57 5.71
C ALA A 313 6.12 -3.26 5.13
N ILE A 314 7.11 -2.64 5.78
CA ILE A 314 7.79 -1.42 5.30
C ILE A 314 8.35 -1.64 3.90
N HIS A 315 9.10 -2.73 3.73
CA HIS A 315 9.68 -3.06 2.43
C HIS A 315 8.61 -3.19 1.34
N ARG A 316 7.52 -3.92 1.60
CA ARG A 316 6.43 -4.09 0.62
C ARG A 316 5.66 -2.79 0.35
N TYR A 317 5.48 -1.91 1.34
CA TYR A 317 4.91 -0.59 1.12
C TYR A 317 5.82 0.30 0.26
N GLY A 318 7.12 0.29 0.52
CA GLY A 318 8.09 1.00 -0.31
C GLY A 318 8.04 0.53 -1.76
N GLU A 319 8.01 -0.79 -1.97
CA GLU A 319 7.85 -1.37 -3.32
C GLU A 319 6.53 -0.95 -3.98
N TRP A 320 5.41 -1.00 -3.26
CA TRP A 320 4.12 -0.53 -3.75
C TRP A 320 4.17 0.91 -4.25
N ILE A 321 4.77 1.81 -3.46
CA ILE A 321 4.90 3.21 -3.83
C ILE A 321 5.83 3.40 -5.02
N MET A 322 6.94 2.66 -5.07
CA MET A 322 7.83 2.68 -6.24
C MET A 322 7.14 2.23 -7.52
N LEU A 323 6.18 1.28 -7.44
CA LEU A 323 5.38 0.89 -8.61
C LEU A 323 4.46 2.03 -9.06
N MET A 324 3.79 2.72 -8.13
CA MET A 324 2.92 3.86 -8.47
C MET A 324 3.72 5.03 -9.06
N LEU A 325 4.89 5.35 -8.48
CA LEU A 325 5.80 6.37 -9.01
C LEU A 325 6.37 5.97 -10.37
N GLY A 326 6.76 4.70 -10.52
CA GLY A 326 7.26 4.15 -11.78
C GLY A 326 6.25 4.25 -12.91
N GLU A 327 4.97 3.94 -12.64
CA GLU A 327 3.89 4.13 -13.61
C GLU A 327 3.69 5.60 -13.97
N THR A 328 3.78 6.51 -13.01
CA THR A 328 3.73 7.95 -13.25
C THR A 328 4.88 8.43 -14.15
N VAL A 329 6.09 7.86 -14.03
CA VAL A 329 7.20 8.13 -14.98
C VAL A 329 6.93 7.51 -16.35
N LEU A 330 6.45 6.26 -16.42
CA LEU A 330 6.10 5.61 -17.68
C LEU A 330 5.03 6.39 -18.44
N SER A 331 4.04 6.92 -17.73
CA SER A 331 2.98 7.77 -18.29
C SER A 331 3.54 9.02 -18.99
N LEU A 332 4.63 9.61 -18.51
CA LEU A 332 5.33 10.72 -19.17
C LEU A 332 6.07 10.27 -20.44
N LEU A 333 6.67 9.07 -20.40
CA LEU A 333 7.50 8.53 -21.49
C LEU A 333 6.69 8.01 -22.68
N ILE A 334 5.42 7.69 -22.47
CA ILE A 334 4.52 7.17 -23.51
C ILE A 334 4.04 8.26 -24.47
N VAL A 335 4.10 9.54 -24.07
CA VAL A 335 3.66 10.64 -24.94
C VAL A 335 4.69 10.88 -26.04
N ASP A 336 4.21 10.93 -27.29
CA ASP A 336 5.09 11.19 -28.44
C ASP A 336 5.73 12.58 -28.33
N PRO A 337 7.07 12.67 -28.43
CA PRO A 337 7.77 13.93 -28.26
C PRO A 337 7.51 14.87 -29.44
N VAL A 338 7.21 16.13 -29.11
CA VAL A 338 7.13 17.23 -30.08
C VAL A 338 8.33 18.14 -29.90
N HIS A 339 8.88 18.63 -31.01
CA HIS A 339 10.05 19.52 -31.03
C HIS A 339 9.70 20.97 -30.61
N HIS A 340 9.14 21.14 -29.42
CA HIS A 340 8.78 22.43 -28.85
C HIS A 340 9.37 22.58 -27.44
N ALA A 341 9.90 23.76 -27.10
CA ALA A 341 10.56 23.99 -25.82
C ALA A 341 9.62 23.74 -24.64
N ASP A 342 8.35 24.17 -24.74
CA ASP A 342 7.37 24.02 -23.66
C ASP A 342 7.06 22.54 -23.36
N TYR A 343 7.14 21.66 -24.37
CA TYR A 343 6.97 20.21 -24.19
C TYR A 343 8.08 19.67 -23.29
N TYR A 344 9.34 19.96 -23.62
CA TYR A 344 10.48 19.49 -22.84
C TYR A 344 10.51 20.10 -21.43
N ILE A 345 10.16 21.37 -21.28
CA ILE A 345 10.06 22.02 -19.96
C ILE A 345 9.04 21.27 -19.09
N THR A 346 7.84 21.03 -19.62
CA THR A 346 6.76 20.32 -18.91
C THR A 346 7.14 18.88 -18.59
N PHE A 347 7.77 18.18 -19.55
CA PHE A 347 8.24 16.81 -19.37
C PHE A 347 9.29 16.71 -18.26
N PHE A 348 10.34 17.53 -18.29
CA PHE A 348 11.39 17.51 -17.28
C PHE A 348 10.90 18.01 -15.92
N ALA A 349 9.97 18.97 -15.88
CA ALA A 349 9.30 19.39 -14.65
C ALA A 349 8.48 18.24 -14.04
N GLY A 350 7.81 17.44 -14.87
CA GLY A 350 7.13 16.21 -14.46
C GLY A 350 8.08 15.21 -13.83
N VAL A 351 9.15 14.83 -14.53
CA VAL A 351 10.16 13.88 -14.01
C VAL A 351 10.77 14.39 -12.69
N LEU A 352 11.16 15.66 -12.64
CA LEU A 352 11.74 16.25 -11.43
C LEU A 352 10.75 16.27 -10.26
N SER A 353 9.47 16.54 -10.52
CA SER A 353 8.43 16.50 -9.50
C SER A 353 8.26 15.11 -8.91
N ILE A 354 8.30 14.07 -9.74
CA ILE A 354 8.18 12.68 -9.27
C ILE A 354 9.36 12.30 -8.39
N ILE A 355 10.59 12.64 -8.80
CA ILE A 355 11.81 12.42 -8.00
C ILE A 355 11.72 13.15 -6.65
N MET A 356 11.22 14.39 -6.63
CA MET A 356 11.03 15.15 -5.40
C MET A 356 9.94 14.54 -4.49
N VAL A 357 8.85 14.02 -5.07
CA VAL A 357 7.80 13.31 -4.31
C VAL A 357 8.33 12.00 -3.74
N GLU A 358 9.13 11.24 -4.50
CA GLU A 358 9.83 10.04 -4.02
C GLU A 358 10.74 10.38 -2.84
N TYR A 359 11.55 11.43 -2.98
CA TYR A 359 12.43 11.89 -1.90
C TYR A 359 11.64 12.29 -0.65
N LEU A 360 10.58 13.08 -0.80
CA LEU A 360 9.69 13.46 0.31
C LEU A 360 9.01 12.25 0.96
N HIS A 361 8.65 11.23 0.18
CA HIS A 361 8.09 9.99 0.70
C HIS A 361 9.06 9.28 1.63
N PHE A 362 10.29 9.02 1.17
CA PHE A 362 11.28 8.34 1.99
C PHE A 362 11.75 9.18 3.18
N LEU A 363 11.75 10.51 3.07
CA LEU A 363 11.96 11.38 4.23
C LEU A 363 10.83 11.30 5.27
N SER A 364 9.61 10.99 4.83
CA SER A 364 8.43 10.90 5.71
C SER A 364 8.35 9.58 6.49
N GLN A 365 9.15 8.57 6.11
CA GLN A 365 9.15 7.25 6.72
C GLN A 365 10.42 7.01 7.54
N PRO A 366 10.33 6.45 8.76
CA PRO A 366 11.50 6.04 9.53
C PRO A 366 12.16 4.81 8.88
N HIS A 367 13.49 4.76 8.88
CA HIS A 367 14.24 3.61 8.37
C HIS A 367 14.22 2.44 9.37
N ASP A 368 14.24 2.73 10.67
CA ASP A 368 14.14 1.72 11.71
C ASP A 368 12.70 1.17 11.87
N PRO A 369 12.49 -0.16 11.71
CA PRO A 369 11.22 -0.81 11.98
C PRO A 369 10.67 -0.55 13.39
N ASP A 370 11.53 -0.33 14.39
CA ASP A 370 11.08 -0.10 15.77
C ASP A 370 10.49 1.30 15.98
N HIS A 371 10.86 2.27 15.15
CA HIS A 371 10.27 3.61 15.13
C HIS A 371 9.06 3.74 14.18
N HIS A 372 8.74 2.69 13.43
CA HIS A 372 7.66 2.71 12.47
C HIS A 372 6.26 2.72 13.12
N ALA A 373 5.28 3.35 12.44
CA ALA A 373 3.92 3.52 12.94
C ALA A 373 3.24 2.17 13.23
N LEU A 374 3.51 1.16 12.39
CA LEU A 374 3.04 -0.21 12.52
C LEU A 374 3.51 -0.91 13.82
N ARG A 375 4.64 -0.49 14.38
CA ARG A 375 5.21 -1.06 15.62
C ARG A 375 4.74 -0.31 16.85
N ARG A 376 4.73 1.03 16.77
CA ARG A 376 4.59 1.92 17.91
C ARG A 376 3.19 1.89 18.54
N ASN A 377 2.14 2.05 17.72
CA ASN A 377 0.77 2.02 18.21
C ASN A 377 -0.20 1.62 17.10
N ILE A 378 -1.33 1.04 17.50
CA ILE A 378 -2.33 0.51 16.57
C ILE A 378 -3.09 1.61 15.81
N TYR A 379 -3.31 2.77 16.43
CA TYR A 379 -3.96 3.91 15.78
C TYR A 379 -3.10 4.50 14.66
N GLY A 380 -1.80 4.60 14.87
CA GLY A 380 -0.80 5.01 13.90
C GLY A 380 -0.65 3.97 12.81
N ALA A 381 -0.75 2.68 13.12
CA ALA A 381 -0.85 1.64 12.10
C ALA A 381 -2.08 1.81 11.19
N ILE A 382 -3.27 2.05 11.77
CA ILE A 382 -4.52 2.29 11.01
C ILE A 382 -4.40 3.58 10.18
N LEU A 383 -3.89 4.65 10.78
CA LEU A 383 -3.70 5.92 10.10
C LEU A 383 -2.73 5.78 8.93
N HIS A 384 -1.55 5.19 9.15
CA HIS A 384 -0.55 4.91 8.12
C HIS A 384 -1.15 4.09 6.98
N THR A 385 -1.77 2.95 7.28
CA THR A 385 -2.33 2.06 6.24
C THR A 385 -3.43 2.73 5.43
N THR A 386 -4.31 3.50 6.08
CA THR A 386 -5.38 4.26 5.40
C THR A 386 -4.79 5.37 4.53
N THR A 387 -3.82 6.11 5.04
CA THR A 387 -3.15 7.19 4.30
C THR A 387 -2.40 6.67 3.09
N MET A 388 -1.74 5.51 3.18
CA MET A 388 -1.09 4.87 2.05
C MET A 388 -2.06 4.57 0.91
N MET A 389 -3.34 4.30 1.21
CA MET A 389 -4.38 4.11 0.19
C MET A 389 -4.62 5.37 -0.63
N PHE A 390 -4.96 6.47 0.05
CA PHE A 390 -5.19 7.74 -0.62
C PHE A 390 -3.94 8.29 -1.28
N TYR A 391 -2.77 8.08 -0.67
CA TYR A 391 -1.49 8.50 -1.20
C TYR A 391 -1.21 7.82 -2.55
N SER A 392 -1.28 6.50 -2.61
CA SER A 392 -1.07 5.76 -3.87
C SER A 392 -2.10 6.10 -4.95
N ALA A 393 -3.37 6.27 -4.60
CA ALA A 393 -4.38 6.77 -5.55
C ALA A 393 -3.96 8.13 -6.14
N SER A 394 -3.55 9.07 -5.28
CA SER A 394 -3.16 10.41 -5.69
C SER A 394 -1.91 10.45 -6.56
N LEU A 395 -0.97 9.50 -6.38
CA LEU A 395 0.21 9.38 -7.23
C LEU A 395 -0.16 8.98 -8.67
N ILE A 396 -1.12 8.08 -8.85
CA ILE A 396 -1.61 7.70 -10.19
C ILE A 396 -2.31 8.90 -10.84
N VAL A 397 -3.19 9.58 -10.09
CA VAL A 397 -3.89 10.77 -10.60
C VAL A 397 -2.90 11.87 -10.99
N LEU A 398 -1.84 12.08 -10.20
CA LEU A 398 -0.78 13.02 -10.51
C LEU A 398 -0.06 12.65 -11.82
N GLY A 399 0.27 11.37 -12.02
CA GLY A 399 0.88 10.89 -13.26
C GLY A 399 -0.01 11.06 -14.49
N ALA A 400 -1.28 10.70 -14.36
CA ALA A 400 -2.29 10.90 -15.39
C ALA A 400 -2.43 12.39 -15.75
N SER A 401 -2.44 13.27 -14.74
CA SER A 401 -2.54 14.72 -14.96
C SER A 401 -1.34 15.28 -15.73
N TYR A 402 -0.11 14.85 -15.41
CA TYR A 402 1.06 15.24 -16.19
C TYR A 402 1.02 14.76 -17.64
N LYS A 403 0.54 13.53 -17.86
CA LYS A 403 0.34 12.99 -19.20
C LYS A 403 -0.65 13.83 -19.99
N MET A 404 -1.76 14.25 -19.38
CA MET A 404 -2.72 15.18 -19.99
C MET A 404 -2.10 16.53 -20.32
N LEU A 405 -1.30 17.11 -19.40
CA LEU A 405 -0.58 18.37 -19.63
C LEU A 405 0.35 18.29 -20.85
N LEU A 406 1.01 17.16 -21.07
CA LEU A 406 1.84 16.94 -22.26
C LEU A 406 0.98 16.83 -23.53
N TYR A 407 -0.14 16.09 -23.48
CA TYR A 407 -1.05 16.00 -24.63
C TYR A 407 -1.62 17.35 -25.05
N GLU A 408 -1.94 18.25 -24.12
CA GLU A 408 -2.34 19.62 -24.45
C GLU A 408 -1.31 20.32 -25.34
N LEU A 409 -0.02 20.20 -25.01
CA LEU A 409 1.05 20.82 -25.78
C LEU A 409 1.24 20.18 -27.15
N VAL A 410 1.01 18.86 -27.26
CA VAL A 410 1.01 18.16 -28.54
C VAL A 410 -0.15 18.64 -29.42
N TYR A 411 -1.35 18.77 -28.86
CA TYR A 411 -2.52 19.27 -29.59
C TYR A 411 -2.34 20.71 -30.06
N GLU A 412 -1.89 21.60 -29.17
CA GLU A 412 -1.65 23.00 -29.50
C GLU A 412 -0.62 23.17 -30.63
N HIS A 413 0.44 22.34 -30.64
CA HIS A 413 1.45 22.38 -31.70
C HIS A 413 0.88 21.99 -33.06
N ASN A 414 0.07 20.92 -33.11
CA ASN A 414 -0.54 20.43 -34.34
C ASN A 414 -1.54 21.46 -34.91
N ASP A 415 -2.33 22.10 -34.05
CA ASP A 415 -3.29 23.11 -34.47
C ASP A 415 -2.60 24.35 -35.06
N ARG A 416 -1.47 24.79 -34.48
CA ARG A 416 -0.69 25.95 -34.98
C ARG A 416 -0.08 25.75 -36.37
N HIS A 417 0.32 24.53 -36.71
CA HIS A 417 0.97 24.25 -38.00
C HIS A 417 -0.02 24.03 -39.14
N GLY A 418 -1.33 24.02 -38.85
CA GLY A 418 -2.34 23.71 -39.86
C GLY A 418 -2.16 22.32 -40.47
N GLU A 419 -1.33 21.46 -39.86
CA GLU A 419 -1.24 20.04 -40.14
C GLU A 419 -2.48 19.39 -39.56
N TYR A 420 -3.62 19.67 -40.20
CA TYR A 420 -4.89 19.05 -39.94
C TYR A 420 -4.83 17.62 -40.49
N HIS A 421 -3.94 16.81 -39.94
CA HIS A 421 -3.88 15.40 -40.24
C HIS A 421 -5.05 14.73 -39.51
N GLN A 422 -6.20 14.70 -40.20
CA GLN A 422 -7.31 13.80 -39.91
C GLN A 422 -6.84 12.34 -39.71
N ASN A 423 -5.70 11.96 -40.28
CA ASN A 423 -5.07 10.64 -40.10
C ASN A 423 -4.11 10.50 -38.90
N THR A 424 -3.59 11.56 -38.28
CA THR A 424 -2.68 11.40 -37.12
C THR A 424 -3.43 11.47 -35.80
N ARG A 425 -4.53 12.24 -35.74
CA ARG A 425 -5.59 12.01 -34.73
C ARG A 425 -6.14 10.59 -34.82
N SER A 426 -6.11 10.00 -36.02
CA SER A 426 -6.41 8.60 -36.20
C SER A 426 -5.29 7.75 -35.59
N VAL A 427 -4.05 7.63 -36.05
CA VAL A 427 -3.17 6.52 -35.57
C VAL A 427 -2.93 6.42 -34.04
N LEU A 428 -2.68 7.52 -33.32
CA LEU A 428 -2.53 7.47 -31.85
C LEU A 428 -3.89 7.38 -31.13
N GLY A 429 -4.92 8.04 -31.69
CA GLY A 429 -6.31 7.90 -31.28
C GLY A 429 -6.98 6.61 -31.74
N THR A 430 -6.36 5.81 -32.61
CA THR A 430 -6.96 4.65 -33.30
C THR A 430 -6.52 3.39 -32.57
N VAL A 431 -5.27 3.32 -32.16
CA VAL A 431 -4.77 2.15 -31.41
C VAL A 431 -5.14 2.25 -29.93
N PHE A 432 -5.14 3.46 -29.34
CA PHE A 432 -5.45 3.65 -27.92
C PHE A 432 -6.86 4.19 -27.63
N PHE A 433 -7.46 5.02 -28.51
CA PHE A 433 -8.81 5.57 -28.28
C PHE A 433 -9.95 4.91 -29.12
N GLN A 434 -9.71 4.41 -30.35
CA GLN A 434 -10.77 3.83 -31.19
C GLN A 434 -11.15 2.40 -30.81
N ARG A 435 -10.36 1.69 -30.00
CA ARG A 435 -10.83 0.38 -29.52
C ARG A 435 -12.02 0.50 -28.54
N THR A 436 -12.40 1.72 -28.16
CA THR A 436 -13.46 1.99 -27.17
C THR A 436 -14.41 3.14 -27.49
N LEU A 437 -14.20 3.93 -28.56
CA LEU A 437 -15.05 5.11 -28.86
C LEU A 437 -15.43 5.19 -30.34
N ALA A 438 -16.30 4.28 -30.80
CA ALA A 438 -16.91 4.40 -32.12
C ALA A 438 -18.19 5.27 -32.14
N GLY A 439 -18.66 5.76 -30.98
CA GLY A 439 -19.97 6.44 -30.87
C GLY A 439 -19.94 7.92 -30.42
N ALA A 440 -19.00 8.32 -29.56
CA ALA A 440 -19.04 9.67 -28.99
C ALA A 440 -18.33 10.68 -29.91
N THR A 441 -19.08 11.29 -30.82
CA THR A 441 -18.75 12.64 -31.29
C THR A 441 -19.00 13.60 -30.15
N SER A 442 -18.11 13.62 -29.15
CA SER A 442 -18.15 14.67 -28.14
C SER A 442 -18.01 15.98 -28.89
N ASP A 443 -19.07 16.80 -28.88
CA ASP A 443 -18.97 18.20 -29.28
C ASP A 443 -17.69 18.72 -28.65
N ALA A 444 -16.77 19.20 -29.50
CA ALA A 444 -15.40 19.50 -29.10
C ALA A 444 -15.44 20.36 -27.83
N LEU A 445 -15.15 19.74 -26.68
CA LEU A 445 -15.08 20.43 -25.40
C LEU A 445 -14.20 21.65 -25.61
N ASP A 446 -14.67 22.79 -25.12
CA ASP A 446 -13.89 24.01 -25.23
C ASP A 446 -12.50 23.76 -24.62
N THR A 447 -11.46 24.18 -25.34
CA THR A 447 -10.08 23.89 -24.95
C THR A 447 -9.77 24.50 -23.58
N GLU A 448 -10.38 25.65 -23.28
CA GLU A 448 -10.27 26.31 -21.98
C GLU A 448 -10.86 25.46 -20.84
N ASP A 449 -12.06 24.90 -21.04
CA ASP A 449 -12.72 24.03 -20.05
C ASP A 449 -11.90 22.76 -19.79
N ARG A 450 -11.36 22.14 -20.84
CA ARG A 450 -10.52 20.95 -20.71
C ARG A 450 -9.24 21.25 -19.92
N GLN A 451 -8.54 22.33 -20.26
CA GLN A 451 -7.33 22.76 -19.54
C GLN A 451 -7.62 23.07 -18.07
N LYS A 452 -8.76 23.71 -17.78
CA LYS A 452 -9.19 24.00 -16.40
C LYS A 452 -9.41 22.73 -15.60
N ARG A 453 -10.06 21.71 -16.18
CA ARG A 453 -10.26 20.42 -15.48
C ARG A 453 -8.94 19.69 -15.24
N ILE A 454 -8.04 19.68 -16.22
CA ILE A 454 -6.68 19.13 -16.05
C ILE A 454 -5.95 19.85 -14.92
N ALA A 455 -6.07 21.19 -14.86
CA ALA A 455 -5.43 21.98 -13.81
C ALA A 455 -5.98 21.64 -12.42
N ILE A 456 -7.30 21.44 -12.28
CA ILE A 456 -7.95 20.99 -11.05
C ILE A 456 -7.44 19.60 -10.65
N LEU A 457 -7.37 18.66 -11.58
CA LEU A 457 -6.91 17.30 -11.32
C LEU A 457 -5.44 17.28 -10.86
N PHE A 458 -4.58 18.02 -11.55
CA PHE A 458 -3.17 18.19 -11.19
C PHE A 458 -3.01 18.79 -9.78
N SER A 459 -3.66 19.93 -9.54
CA SER A 459 -3.48 20.67 -8.29
C SER A 459 -4.11 19.95 -7.10
N GLY A 460 -5.26 19.30 -7.33
CA GLY A 460 -5.96 18.50 -6.33
C GLY A 460 -5.17 17.25 -5.93
N SER A 461 -4.67 16.48 -6.91
CA SER A 461 -3.84 15.30 -6.62
C SER A 461 -2.54 15.68 -5.90
N MET A 462 -1.91 16.79 -6.30
CA MET A 462 -0.71 17.32 -5.65
C MET A 462 -0.96 17.71 -4.18
N ALA A 463 -2.08 18.39 -3.92
CA ALA A 463 -2.47 18.73 -2.55
C ALA A 463 -2.74 17.47 -1.71
N ILE A 464 -3.42 16.46 -2.26
CA ILE A 464 -3.67 15.19 -1.56
C ILE A 464 -2.35 14.47 -1.25
N VAL A 465 -1.39 14.44 -2.18
CA VAL A 465 -0.04 13.90 -1.95
C VAL A 465 0.59 14.57 -0.71
N TRP A 466 0.52 15.89 -0.59
CA TRP A 466 1.08 16.61 0.55
C TRP A 466 0.37 16.34 1.87
N ILE A 467 -0.97 16.33 1.86
CA ILE A 467 -1.76 15.97 3.04
C ILE A 467 -1.38 14.56 3.51
N CYS A 468 -1.24 13.62 2.57
CA CYS A 468 -0.85 12.25 2.89
C CYS A 468 0.54 12.19 3.51
N LEU A 469 1.52 12.92 2.97
CA LEU A 469 2.87 12.98 3.54
C LEU A 469 2.86 13.55 4.97
N ASP A 470 2.06 14.59 5.24
CA ASP A 470 1.89 15.13 6.60
C ASP A 470 1.26 14.12 7.56
N ILE A 471 0.22 13.41 7.10
CA ILE A 471 -0.45 12.39 7.90
C ILE A 471 0.48 11.19 8.16
N LEU A 472 1.34 10.80 7.21
CA LEU A 472 2.33 9.75 7.40
C LEU A 472 3.33 10.14 8.50
N ILE A 473 3.91 11.35 8.43
CA ILE A 473 4.79 11.88 9.49
C ILE A 473 4.08 11.84 10.85
N LEU A 474 2.82 12.28 10.88
CA LEU A 474 1.99 12.24 12.10
C LEU A 474 1.76 10.80 12.59
N ALA A 475 1.55 9.84 11.70
CA ALA A 475 1.35 8.44 12.05
C ALA A 475 2.60 7.82 12.70
N HIS A 476 3.80 8.16 12.21
CA HIS A 476 5.07 7.66 12.76
C HIS A 476 5.40 8.24 14.13
N HIS A 477 5.34 9.57 14.28
CA HIS A 477 5.73 10.22 15.52
C HIS A 477 4.60 10.25 16.56
N GLY A 478 3.35 10.34 16.11
CA GLY A 478 2.19 10.60 16.95
C GLY A 478 2.08 12.06 17.38
N TRP A 479 0.84 12.50 17.62
CA TRP A 479 0.53 13.91 17.92
C TRP A 479 1.25 14.45 19.17
N LYS A 480 1.34 13.63 20.24
CA LYS A 480 1.93 14.05 21.51
C LYS A 480 3.43 14.33 21.38
N ASP A 481 4.15 13.50 20.64
CA ASP A 481 5.60 13.64 20.49
C ASP A 481 5.95 14.78 19.55
N LEU A 482 5.17 14.99 18.48
CA LEU A 482 5.32 16.17 17.63
C LEU A 482 5.09 17.46 18.44
N TRP A 483 4.04 17.49 19.26
CA TRP A 483 3.75 18.64 20.12
C TRP A 483 4.84 18.87 21.17
N ALA A 484 5.36 17.81 21.79
CA ALA A 484 6.45 17.88 22.75
C ALA A 484 7.75 18.36 22.08
N THR A 485 8.06 17.85 20.89
CA THR A 485 9.23 18.26 20.09
C THR A 485 9.12 19.73 19.72
N TRP A 486 7.93 20.19 19.32
CA TRP A 486 7.68 21.60 19.02
C TRP A 486 7.91 22.49 20.25
N LYS A 487 7.41 22.10 21.43
CA LYS A 487 7.64 22.85 22.69
C LYS A 487 9.11 22.94 23.09
N VAL A 488 9.92 21.93 22.75
CA VAL A 488 11.34 21.83 23.12
C VAL A 488 12.26 22.39 22.03
N SER A 489 11.73 22.79 20.87
CA SER A 489 12.51 23.43 19.80
C SER A 489 13.23 24.69 20.30
N SER A 490 14.40 24.99 19.73
CA SER A 490 15.16 26.20 20.02
C SER A 490 14.37 27.48 19.73
N SER A 491 13.41 27.41 18.80
CA SER A 491 12.56 28.53 18.40
C SER A 491 11.17 28.04 17.98
N PRO A 492 10.24 27.80 18.94
CA PRO A 492 8.90 27.31 18.64
C PRO A 492 8.10 28.22 17.70
N ALA A 493 8.35 29.53 17.74
CA ALA A 493 7.73 30.49 16.83
C ALA A 493 8.15 30.28 15.37
N LEU A 494 9.44 30.00 15.10
CA LEU A 494 9.92 29.71 13.74
C LEU A 494 9.34 28.40 13.22
N VAL A 495 9.28 27.35 14.05
CA VAL A 495 8.64 26.08 13.67
C VAL A 495 7.15 26.27 13.37
N GLY A 496 6.45 27.05 14.19
CA GLY A 496 5.05 27.41 13.94
C GLY A 496 4.86 28.17 12.62
N MET A 497 5.72 29.15 12.33
CA MET A 497 5.70 29.87 11.06
C MET A 497 6.02 28.97 9.87
N ALA A 498 6.99 28.07 9.98
CA ALA A 498 7.33 27.11 8.93
C ALA A 498 6.14 26.19 8.63
N GLN A 499 5.46 25.68 9.66
CA GLN A 499 4.25 24.85 9.50
C GLN A 499 3.10 25.65 8.88
N MET A 500 2.88 26.90 9.29
CA MET A 500 1.88 27.77 8.65
C MET A 500 2.24 28.04 7.18
N GLY A 501 3.52 28.22 6.86
CA GLY A 501 4.01 28.36 5.50
C GLY A 501 3.66 27.13 4.66
N ARG A 502 3.91 25.93 5.18
CA ARG A 502 3.53 24.65 4.54
C ARG A 502 2.03 24.58 4.22
N TRP A 503 1.16 24.89 5.18
CA TRP A 503 -0.29 24.95 4.95
C TRP A 503 -0.70 26.05 3.97
N SER A 504 0.00 27.18 3.96
CA SER A 504 -0.26 28.28 3.02
C SER A 504 0.06 27.88 1.58
N ILE A 505 1.17 27.17 1.35
CA ILE A 505 1.51 26.63 0.02
C ILE A 505 0.45 25.62 -0.42
N LEU A 506 -0.05 24.77 0.49
CA LEU A 506 -1.11 23.81 0.18
C LEU A 506 -2.42 24.48 -0.24
N ILE A 507 -2.89 25.48 0.52
CA ILE A 507 -4.10 26.25 0.18
C ILE A 507 -3.90 26.99 -1.14
N TRP A 508 -2.71 27.56 -1.36
CA TRP A 508 -2.37 28.21 -2.62
C TRP A 508 -2.47 27.22 -3.79
N PHE A 509 -1.92 26.00 -3.68
CA PHE A 509 -2.05 24.97 -4.72
C PHE A 509 -3.50 24.61 -5.01
N LEU A 510 -4.34 24.43 -3.99
CA LEU A 510 -5.77 24.15 -4.20
C LEU A 510 -6.49 25.28 -4.95
N SER A 511 -6.02 26.52 -4.82
CA SER A 511 -6.57 27.67 -5.57
C SER A 511 -5.90 27.92 -6.92
N LEU A 512 -4.76 27.29 -7.20
CA LEU A 512 -3.96 27.49 -8.42
C LEU A 512 -4.75 27.34 -9.74
N PRO A 513 -5.68 26.37 -9.89
CA PRO A 513 -6.46 26.20 -11.12
C PRO A 513 -7.35 27.40 -11.47
N GLN A 514 -7.60 28.31 -10.52
CA GLN A 514 -8.38 29.53 -10.77
C GLN A 514 -7.56 30.60 -11.49
N TYR A 515 -6.23 30.51 -11.44
CA TYR A 515 -5.32 31.54 -11.94
C TYR A 515 -4.45 31.06 -13.09
N VAL A 516 -4.10 29.77 -13.11
CA VAL A 516 -3.18 29.19 -14.09
C VAL A 516 -3.77 27.89 -14.63
N THR A 517 -4.01 27.85 -15.93
CA THR A 517 -4.42 26.66 -16.67
C THR A 517 -3.37 26.23 -17.71
N GLU A 518 -2.40 27.10 -18.03
CA GLU A 518 -1.35 26.82 -19.00
C GLU A 518 -0.45 25.66 -18.51
N PRO A 519 -0.28 24.58 -19.31
CA PRO A 519 0.43 23.38 -18.85
C PRO A 519 1.87 23.59 -18.39
N LYS A 520 2.61 24.43 -19.12
CA LYS A 520 4.00 24.80 -18.79
C LYS A 520 4.08 25.48 -17.43
N MET A 521 3.22 26.46 -17.19
CA MET A 521 3.23 27.23 -15.95
C MET A 521 2.81 26.35 -14.77
N LEU A 522 1.80 25.49 -14.97
CA LEU A 522 1.31 24.61 -13.93
C LEU A 522 2.37 23.60 -13.47
N SER A 523 3.09 22.98 -14.40
CA SER A 523 4.18 22.03 -14.11
C SER A 523 5.38 22.69 -13.41
N LEU A 524 5.79 23.89 -13.85
CA LEU A 524 6.85 24.66 -13.20
C LEU A 524 6.47 25.09 -11.77
N LEU A 525 5.24 25.55 -11.57
CA LEU A 525 4.75 25.91 -10.23
C LEU A 525 4.66 24.67 -9.33
N GLY A 526 4.31 23.50 -9.89
CA GLY A 526 4.43 22.18 -9.25
C GLY A 526 5.81 21.94 -8.64
N VAL A 527 6.86 22.05 -9.45
CA VAL A 527 8.26 21.88 -9.03
C VAL A 527 8.65 22.91 -7.96
N ILE A 528 8.30 24.19 -8.16
CA ILE A 528 8.61 25.26 -7.19
C ILE A 528 7.93 24.97 -5.84
N GLY A 529 6.68 24.50 -5.88
CA GLY A 529 5.93 24.07 -4.71
C GLY A 529 6.62 22.96 -3.94
N LEU A 530 7.05 21.90 -4.65
CA LEU A 530 7.80 20.79 -4.06
C LEU A 530 9.13 21.21 -3.47
N LEU A 531 9.89 22.06 -4.17
CA LEU A 531 11.14 22.59 -3.66
C LEU A 531 10.92 23.43 -2.40
N GLY A 532 9.90 24.30 -2.41
CA GLY A 532 9.50 25.06 -1.23
C GLY A 532 9.14 24.16 -0.05
N GLN A 533 8.43 23.06 -0.31
CA GLN A 533 8.07 22.07 0.70
C GLN A 533 9.30 21.36 1.28
N ILE A 534 10.24 20.93 0.44
CA ILE A 534 11.50 20.31 0.87
C ILE A 534 12.29 21.29 1.75
N VAL A 535 12.42 22.56 1.33
CA VAL A 535 13.14 23.59 2.10
C VAL A 535 12.47 23.84 3.46
N ILE A 536 11.14 23.98 3.50
CA ILE A 536 10.40 24.16 4.77
C ILE A 536 10.62 22.96 5.68
N GLN A 537 10.57 21.74 5.14
CA GLN A 537 10.79 20.53 5.90
C GLN A 537 12.22 20.48 6.48
N MET A 538 13.25 20.84 5.68
CA MET A 538 14.63 20.94 6.14
C MET A 538 14.79 21.98 7.27
N ILE A 539 14.10 23.12 7.16
CA ILE A 539 14.09 24.14 8.23
C ILE A 539 13.46 23.56 9.50
N ILE A 540 12.32 22.87 9.41
CA ILE A 540 11.66 22.24 10.57
C ILE A 540 12.59 21.21 11.23
N TYR A 541 13.27 20.37 10.45
CA TYR A 541 14.24 19.41 10.98
C TYR A 541 15.41 20.10 11.69
N SER A 542 15.97 21.14 11.08
CA SER A 542 17.11 21.91 11.64
C SER A 542 16.75 22.59 12.97
N LEU A 543 15.49 23.03 13.13
CA LEU A 543 15.01 23.68 14.34
C LEU A 543 14.60 22.69 15.45
N CYS A 544 14.53 21.39 15.13
CA CYS A 544 14.10 20.32 16.03
C CYS A 544 15.22 19.27 16.21
N PRO A 545 16.37 19.61 16.82
CA PRO A 545 17.56 18.74 16.87
C PRO A 545 17.38 17.44 17.66
N LYS A 546 16.32 17.32 18.46
CA LYS A 546 15.97 16.08 19.18
C LYS A 546 15.11 15.12 18.34
N ASN A 547 14.91 15.40 17.06
CA ASN A 547 14.14 14.49 16.20
C ASN A 547 14.89 13.14 16.10
N PRO A 548 14.24 11.99 16.37
CA PRO A 548 14.87 10.68 16.23
C PRO A 548 15.55 10.46 14.86
N ALA A 549 15.09 11.09 13.78
CA ALA A 549 15.77 11.06 12.48
C ALA A 549 17.23 11.55 12.55
N HIS A 550 17.52 12.52 13.42
CA HIS A 550 18.89 13.02 13.60
C HIS A 550 19.79 12.00 14.30
N LYS A 551 19.22 11.10 15.12
CA LYS A 551 19.98 10.00 15.72
C LYS A 551 20.35 8.94 14.69
N GLU A 552 19.47 8.66 13.73
CA GLU A 552 19.78 7.74 12.63
C GLU A 552 20.90 8.29 11.75
N GLU A 553 20.88 9.58 11.40
CA GLU A 553 21.98 10.20 10.64
C GLU A 553 23.29 10.19 11.44
N GLU A 554 23.22 10.44 12.75
CA GLU A 554 24.37 10.33 13.64
C GLU A 554 24.89 8.87 13.71
N GLU A 555 24.01 7.88 13.70
CA GLU A 555 24.35 6.46 13.73
C GLU A 555 24.93 5.98 12.39
N ILE A 556 24.35 6.40 11.25
CA ILE A 556 24.91 6.17 9.91
C ILE A 556 26.29 6.79 9.81
N ASN A 557 26.47 8.03 10.27
CA ASN A 557 27.77 8.68 10.29
C ASN A 557 28.76 7.94 11.20
N ARG A 558 28.33 7.43 12.37
CA ARG A 558 29.17 6.58 13.23
C ARG A 558 29.56 5.26 12.55
N VAL A 559 28.64 4.62 11.82
CA VAL A 559 28.93 3.39 11.07
C VAL A 559 29.89 3.66 9.90
N LEU A 560 29.70 4.75 9.17
CA LEU A 560 30.61 5.21 8.11
C LEU A 560 31.99 5.55 8.67
N GLU A 561 32.06 6.24 9.80
CA GLU A 561 33.31 6.53 10.50
C GLU A 561 34.01 5.24 10.94
N TYR A 562 33.29 4.28 11.51
CA TYR A 562 33.82 2.98 11.90
C TYR A 562 34.31 2.17 10.69
N ALA A 563 33.55 2.13 9.59
CA ALA A 563 33.93 1.46 8.35
C ALA A 563 35.20 2.09 7.75
N ASN A 564 35.25 3.43 7.72
CA ASN A 564 36.42 4.18 7.25
C ASN A 564 37.64 3.97 8.16
N ALA A 565 37.45 3.87 9.48
CA ALA A 565 38.52 3.54 10.42
C ALA A 565 39.06 2.12 10.19
N ARG A 566 38.17 1.14 9.97
CA ARG A 566 38.55 -0.25 9.66
C ARG A 566 39.31 -0.36 8.33
N LEU A 567 38.86 0.37 7.29
CA LEU A 567 39.57 0.45 6.00
C LEU A 567 40.97 1.06 6.15
N ARG A 568 41.14 2.08 7.02
CA ARG A 568 42.46 2.65 7.32
C ARG A 568 43.40 1.63 7.97
N VAL A 569 42.92 0.82 8.92
CA VAL A 569 43.71 -0.24 9.57
C VAL A 569 44.13 -1.33 8.57
N ILE A 570 43.23 -1.72 7.65
CA ILE A 570 43.58 -2.68 6.58
C ILE A 570 44.66 -2.10 5.67
N LYS A 571 44.53 -0.81 5.31
CA LYS A 571 45.51 -0.13 4.44
C LYS A 571 46.87 0.05 5.12
N SER A 572 46.93 0.23 6.44
CA SER A 572 48.20 0.35 7.19
C SER A 572 48.91 -0.98 7.42
N ASN A 573 48.18 -2.10 7.42
CA ASN A 573 48.74 -3.43 7.65
C ASN A 573 49.11 -4.17 6.35
N GLY A 574 48.73 -3.62 5.19
CA GLY A 574 49.03 -4.17 3.86
C GLY A 574 50.22 -3.52 3.16
N ALA A 575 50.95 -2.62 3.83
CA ALA A 575 52.23 -2.05 3.42
C ALA A 575 53.31 -2.51 4.41
#